data_AF-A0A8C5KTW5-F1
#
_entry.id   AF-A0A8C5KTW5-F1
#
_cell.length_a   1.000
_cell.length_b   1.000
_cell.length_c   1.000
_cell.angle_alpha   90.00
_cell.angle_beta   90.00
_cell.angle_gamma   90.00
#
_symmetry.space_group_name_H-M   'P 1'
#
loop_
_entity.id
_entity.type
_entity.pdbx_description
1 polymer ?
#
loop_
_entity_poly.entity_id
_entity_poly.type
_entity_poly.pdbx_seq_one_letter_code
_entity_poly.pdbx_strand_id
1 'polypeptide(L)'
;MEGTALAVCEILKYLIIHWKCQTTISKRALLEGQLVISIEALSSKHQPHSLHCIATISSAGSICGGLVLKKFLKEIQSILPRLSAKLTCTSEESNCFQDTSRVTPFQIIFEVDEKLRTLKTGCLVIKQFLHKIVIVHHKIRFNFNVKVNGILSTVIFGDRKR
;
A
#
# COMPACT_ATOMS: atom_id res chain seq x y z
N MET A 1 5.06 14.02 9.49
CA MET A 1 4.15 12.88 9.31
C MET A 1 4.78 11.71 10.02
N GLU A 2 4.04 11.03 10.88
CA GLU A 2 4.55 9.94 11.73
C GLU A 2 3.58 8.76 11.65
N GLY A 3 4.05 7.57 12.05
CA GLY A 3 3.22 6.36 12.10
C GLY A 3 2.74 5.88 10.73
N THR A 4 1.49 5.43 10.68
CA THR A 4 0.89 4.63 9.62
C THR A 4 0.80 5.45 8.34
N ALA A 5 0.49 6.74 8.46
CA ALA A 5 0.46 7.63 7.30
C ALA A 5 1.84 7.81 6.66
N LEU A 6 2.91 7.89 7.47
CA LEU A 6 4.27 7.96 6.95
C LEU A 6 4.59 6.70 6.14
N ALA A 7 4.38 5.54 6.77
CA ALA A 7 4.62 4.23 6.16
C ALA A 7 3.85 4.06 4.83
N VAL A 8 2.52 4.29 4.85
CA VAL A 8 1.67 4.17 3.66
C VAL A 8 2.16 5.10 2.55
N CYS A 9 2.42 6.37 2.83
CA CYS A 9 2.79 7.31 1.77
C CYS A 9 4.19 6.99 1.21
N GLU A 10 5.17 6.60 2.02
CA GLU A 10 6.50 6.23 1.53
C GLU A 10 6.44 4.97 0.65
N ILE A 11 5.70 3.95 1.08
CA ILE A 11 5.48 2.74 0.27
C ILE A 11 4.81 3.10 -1.06
N LEU A 12 3.76 3.92 -1.03
CA LEU A 12 3.05 4.33 -2.25
C LEU A 12 3.93 5.18 -3.18
N LYS A 13 4.73 6.12 -2.65
CA LYS A 13 5.70 6.88 -3.46
C LYS A 13 6.64 5.95 -4.20
N TYR A 14 7.21 4.98 -3.49
CA TYR A 14 8.10 4.02 -4.10
C TYR A 14 7.40 3.22 -5.20
N LEU A 15 6.22 2.65 -4.91
CA LEU A 15 5.46 1.86 -5.88
C LEU A 15 5.15 2.66 -7.15
N ILE A 16 4.74 3.92 -7.00
CA ILE A 16 4.42 4.80 -8.14
C ILE A 16 5.68 5.11 -8.96
N ILE A 17 6.81 5.45 -8.31
CA ILE A 17 8.09 5.71 -8.99
C ILE A 17 8.53 4.47 -9.77
N HIS A 18 8.51 3.30 -9.12
CA HIS A 18 8.90 2.04 -9.75
C HIS A 18 8.00 1.70 -10.95
N TRP A 19 6.69 1.86 -10.81
CA TRP A 19 5.76 1.64 -11.92
C TRP A 19 6.01 2.57 -13.11
N LYS A 20 6.37 3.84 -12.88
CA LYS A 20 6.75 4.75 -13.96
C LYS A 20 8.02 4.31 -14.69
N CYS A 21 9.05 3.88 -13.96
CA CYS A 21 10.30 3.41 -14.56
C CYS A 21 10.08 2.18 -15.47
N GLN A 22 9.15 1.31 -15.11
CA GLN A 22 8.90 0.08 -15.86
C GLN A 22 8.09 0.29 -17.15
N THR A 23 7.21 1.30 -17.18
CA THR A 23 6.50 1.71 -18.41
C THR A 23 7.43 2.28 -19.48
N THR A 24 8.63 2.75 -19.12
CA THR A 24 9.62 3.25 -20.08
C THR A 24 10.38 2.10 -20.78
N ILE A 25 10.49 0.94 -20.13
CA ILE A 25 11.30 -0.20 -20.60
C ILE A 25 10.46 -1.21 -21.40
N SER A 26 9.18 -1.37 -21.08
CA SER A 26 8.28 -2.26 -21.82
C SER A 26 7.15 -1.46 -22.45
N LYS A 27 6.95 -1.60 -23.77
CA LYS A 27 5.80 -1.08 -24.54
C LYS A 27 4.45 -1.73 -24.12
N ARG A 28 4.28 -2.15 -22.87
CA ARG A 28 3.03 -2.70 -22.33
C ARG A 28 2.22 -1.61 -21.63
N ALA A 29 0.91 -1.71 -21.81
CA ALA A 29 -0.07 -0.71 -21.50
C ALA A 29 0.06 -0.08 -20.10
N LEU A 30 0.01 1.25 -20.11
CA LEU A 30 -0.10 2.18 -18.99
C LEU A 30 -1.05 1.69 -17.85
N LEU A 31 -0.48 1.48 -16.65
CA LEU A 31 -1.08 1.72 -15.32
C LEU A 31 -2.57 1.41 -15.12
N GLU A 32 -3.12 0.32 -15.64
CA GLU A 32 -4.44 -0.14 -15.18
C GLU A 32 -4.20 -1.04 -13.96
N GLY A 33 -4.28 -0.44 -12.77
CA GLY A 33 -3.92 -1.09 -11.53
C GLY A 33 -4.85 -0.67 -10.40
N GLN A 34 -5.38 -1.66 -9.70
CA GLN A 34 -6.17 -1.45 -8.49
C GLN A 34 -5.31 -1.76 -7.28
N LEU A 35 -5.09 -0.73 -6.45
CA LEU A 35 -4.48 -0.87 -5.13
C LEU A 35 -5.56 -0.87 -4.06
N VAL A 36 -5.43 -1.79 -3.11
CA VAL A 36 -6.25 -1.81 -1.91
C VAL A 36 -5.34 -1.46 -0.74
N ILE A 37 -5.71 -0.42 0.00
CA ILE A 37 -5.02 0.03 1.21
C ILE A 37 -6.02 -0.14 2.34
N SER A 38 -5.75 -1.04 3.27
CA SER A 38 -6.61 -1.32 4.42
C SER A 38 -5.86 -1.05 5.70
N ILE A 39 -6.48 -0.31 6.62
CA ILE A 39 -5.95 -0.09 7.97
C ILE A 39 -6.94 -0.65 8.96
N GLU A 40 -6.56 -1.69 9.69
CA GLU A 40 -7.34 -2.24 10.79
C GLU A 40 -6.71 -1.78 12.11
N ALA A 41 -7.50 -1.12 12.95
CA ALA A 41 -7.05 -0.59 14.22
C ALA A 41 -7.91 -1.15 15.36
N LEU A 42 -7.26 -1.77 16.33
CA LEU A 42 -7.87 -2.34 17.53
C LEU A 42 -7.22 -1.72 18.77
N SER A 43 -7.95 -1.63 19.87
CA SER A 43 -7.36 -1.23 21.15
C SER A 43 -6.13 -2.08 21.49
N SER A 44 -4.98 -1.44 21.70
CA SER A 44 -3.76 -2.15 22.07
C SER A 44 -3.93 -2.83 23.42
N LYS A 45 -3.46 -4.07 23.53
CA LYS A 45 -3.41 -4.80 24.81
C LYS A 45 -2.23 -4.35 25.68
N HIS A 46 -1.22 -3.72 25.07
CA HIS A 46 0.06 -3.43 25.70
C HIS A 46 0.19 -2.00 26.19
N GLN A 47 -0.55 -1.05 25.59
CA GLN A 47 -0.56 0.35 26.02
C GLN A 47 -1.99 0.89 26.18
N PRO A 48 -2.33 1.49 27.34
CA PRO A 48 -3.58 2.20 27.49
C PRO A 48 -3.60 3.43 26.56
N HIS A 49 -4.71 3.65 25.87
CA HIS A 49 -4.95 4.75 24.92
C HIS A 49 -4.18 4.69 23.59
N SER A 50 -3.53 3.58 23.25
CA SER A 50 -3.01 3.32 21.91
C SER A 50 -3.85 2.29 21.16
N LEU A 51 -3.80 2.37 19.84
CA LEU A 51 -4.39 1.43 18.90
C LEU A 51 -3.26 0.65 18.24
N HIS A 52 -3.39 -0.67 18.26
CA HIS A 52 -2.60 -1.54 17.42
C HIS A 52 -3.16 -1.48 16.01
N CYS A 53 -2.42 -0.87 15.09
CA CYS A 53 -2.81 -0.65 13.71
C CYS A 53 -2.09 -1.63 12.79
N ILE A 54 -2.83 -2.42 12.03
CA ILE A 54 -2.35 -3.29 10.98
C ILE A 54 -2.72 -2.65 9.65
N ALA A 55 -1.72 -2.25 8.89
CA ALA A 55 -1.90 -1.66 7.57
C ALA A 55 -1.46 -2.64 6.48
N THR A 56 -2.33 -2.80 5.48
CA THR A 56 -2.18 -3.73 4.38
C THR A 56 -2.29 -2.98 3.06
N ILE A 57 -1.29 -3.09 2.19
CA ILE A 57 -1.30 -2.57 0.83
C ILE A 57 -1.21 -3.75 -0.12
N SER A 58 -2.24 -3.98 -0.93
CA SER A 58 -2.24 -5.05 -1.93
C SER A 58 -2.57 -4.54 -3.31
N SER A 59 -2.08 -5.25 -4.33
CA SER A 59 -2.39 -5.02 -5.74
C SER A 59 -2.95 -6.29 -6.36
N ALA A 60 -4.05 -6.16 -7.09
CA ALA A 60 -4.56 -7.20 -7.97
C ALA A 60 -3.74 -7.31 -9.28
N GLY A 61 -2.92 -6.29 -9.58
CA GLY A 61 -2.07 -6.17 -10.76
C GLY A 61 -0.58 -6.39 -10.47
N SER A 62 0.06 -7.39 -11.08
CA SER A 62 1.52 -7.54 -11.13
C SER A 62 2.13 -6.63 -12.16
N ILE A 63 3.03 -5.77 -11.71
CA ILE A 63 4.02 -5.15 -12.57
C ILE A 63 5.42 -5.44 -12.04
N CYS A 64 5.62 -5.76 -10.76
CA CYS A 64 6.94 -6.13 -10.26
C CYS A 64 7.32 -7.55 -10.71
N GLY A 65 8.14 -7.65 -11.77
CA GLY A 65 8.84 -8.90 -12.08
C GLY A 65 9.55 -9.38 -10.82
N GLY A 66 9.39 -10.66 -10.45
CA GLY A 66 9.66 -11.19 -9.10
C GLY A 66 11.03 -10.91 -8.47
N LEU A 67 12.01 -10.44 -9.26
CA LEU A 67 13.31 -9.95 -8.78
C LEU A 67 13.27 -8.54 -8.13
N VAL A 68 12.25 -7.73 -8.41
CA VAL A 68 12.11 -6.36 -7.87
C VAL A 68 11.55 -6.35 -6.45
N LEU A 69 10.57 -7.21 -6.15
CA LEU A 69 9.84 -7.15 -4.89
C LEU A 69 10.76 -7.41 -3.68
N LYS A 70 11.70 -8.36 -3.76
CA LYS A 70 12.66 -8.63 -2.68
C LYS A 70 13.59 -7.47 -2.40
N LYS A 71 14.09 -6.78 -3.45
CA LYS A 71 14.95 -5.61 -3.29
C LYS A 71 14.18 -4.43 -2.71
N PHE A 72 12.99 -4.18 -3.25
CA PHE A 72 12.03 -3.22 -2.73
C PHE A 72 11.72 -3.48 -1.26
N LEU A 73 11.52 -4.74 -0.86
CA LEU A 73 11.23 -5.08 0.53
C LEU A 73 12.40 -4.78 1.45
N LYS A 74 13.63 -5.04 1.01
CA LYS A 74 14.83 -4.66 1.76
C LYS A 74 14.96 -3.14 1.90
N GLU A 75 14.66 -2.39 0.83
CA GLU A 75 14.69 -0.91 0.84
C GLU A 75 13.59 -0.34 1.73
N ILE A 76 12.38 -0.90 1.69
CA ILE A 76 11.29 -0.47 2.58
C ILE A 76 11.58 -0.87 4.02
N GLN A 77 12.10 -2.08 4.28
CA GLN A 77 12.52 -2.50 5.62
C GLN A 77 13.63 -1.62 6.21
N SER A 78 14.49 -1.01 5.40
CA SER A 78 15.52 -0.07 5.89
C SER A 78 14.99 1.34 6.16
N ILE A 79 13.84 1.71 5.57
CA ILE A 79 13.12 2.97 5.83
C ILE A 79 12.13 2.82 7.01
N LEU A 80 11.55 1.64 7.18
CA LEU A 80 10.64 1.25 8.26
C LEU A 80 11.21 1.06 9.69
N PRO A 81 12.53 1.03 10.00
CA PRO A 81 13.00 0.89 11.39
C PRO A 81 12.56 2.07 12.25
N ARG A 82 12.27 3.22 11.63
CA ARG A 82 11.64 4.38 12.28
C ARG A 82 10.18 4.14 12.70
N LEU A 83 9.56 3.05 12.25
CA LEU A 83 8.12 2.79 12.35
C LEU A 83 7.79 1.53 13.19
N SER A 84 8.79 0.84 13.76
CA SER A 84 8.63 -0.38 14.57
C SER A 84 7.76 -1.47 13.90
N ALA A 85 7.74 -1.48 12.57
CA ALA A 85 6.73 -2.22 11.83
C ALA A 85 7.25 -3.55 11.30
N LYS A 86 6.56 -4.64 11.62
CA LYS A 86 6.85 -5.98 11.11
C LYS A 86 6.33 -6.11 9.67
N LEU A 87 7.24 -6.10 8.69
CA LEU A 87 6.88 -6.19 7.28
C LEU A 87 6.77 -7.65 6.82
N THR A 88 5.61 -8.07 6.32
CA THR A 88 5.43 -9.36 5.63
C THR A 88 4.90 -9.14 4.22
N CYS A 89 5.41 -9.94 3.27
CA CYS A 89 4.93 -9.94 1.90
C CYS A 89 4.69 -11.35 1.38
N THR A 90 3.55 -11.52 0.72
CA THR A 90 3.22 -12.71 -0.05
C THR A 90 3.31 -12.36 -1.53
N SER A 91 4.13 -13.12 -2.25
CA SER A 91 4.21 -13.14 -3.71
C SER A 91 4.32 -14.60 -4.08
N GLU A 92 3.42 -15.11 -4.92
CA GLU A 92 3.55 -16.46 -5.45
C GLU A 92 4.82 -16.52 -6.31
N GLU A 93 5.89 -17.11 -5.78
CA GLU A 93 7.07 -17.47 -6.56
C GLU A 93 6.75 -18.69 -7.41
N SER A 94 6.15 -18.50 -8.58
CA SER A 94 6.18 -19.53 -9.61
C SER A 94 7.56 -19.49 -10.28
N ASN A 95 8.44 -20.39 -9.88
CA ASN A 95 9.51 -20.85 -10.76
C ASN A 95 8.83 -21.36 -12.04
N CYS A 96 8.99 -20.64 -13.15
CA CYS A 96 9.29 -21.21 -14.47
C CYS A 96 9.11 -20.15 -15.56
N PHE A 97 9.94 -20.32 -16.58
CA PHE A 97 10.00 -19.58 -17.81
C PHE A 97 8.63 -19.47 -18.50
N GLN A 98 8.43 -18.33 -19.18
CA GLN A 98 7.44 -18.11 -20.23
C GLN A 98 6.00 -18.53 -19.90
N ASP A 99 5.30 -17.72 -19.10
CA ASP A 99 3.86 -17.55 -19.33
C ASP A 99 3.45 -16.10 -19.13
N THR A 100 3.04 -15.45 -20.22
CA THR A 100 2.84 -13.99 -20.33
C THR A 100 1.51 -13.48 -19.78
N SER A 101 0.75 -14.29 -19.04
CA SER A 101 -0.63 -13.96 -18.65
C SER A 101 -0.90 -13.88 -17.14
N ARG A 102 -0.03 -14.41 -16.28
CA ARG A 102 -0.31 -14.46 -14.83
C ARG A 102 0.12 -13.17 -14.13
N VAL A 103 -0.87 -12.33 -13.90
CA VAL A 103 -0.81 -11.17 -13.02
C VAL A 103 -0.67 -11.67 -11.57
N THR A 104 0.56 -11.81 -11.07
CA THR A 104 0.84 -12.16 -9.67
C THR A 104 0.44 -11.04 -8.67
N PRO A 105 -0.51 -11.29 -7.77
CA PRO A 105 -0.83 -10.32 -6.73
C PRO A 105 0.35 -10.15 -5.76
N PHE A 106 0.48 -8.95 -5.20
CA PHE A 106 1.38 -8.73 -4.06
C PHE A 106 0.60 -8.11 -2.91
N GLN A 107 1.08 -8.38 -1.70
CA GLN A 107 0.57 -7.80 -0.47
C GLN A 107 1.73 -7.38 0.41
N ILE A 108 1.62 -6.21 1.02
CA ILE A 108 2.55 -5.66 2.01
C ILE A 108 1.76 -5.42 3.27
N ILE A 109 2.15 -6.04 4.38
CA ILE A 109 1.52 -5.86 5.69
C ILE A 109 2.53 -5.30 6.65
N PHE A 110 2.14 -4.30 7.44
CA PHE A 110 2.96 -3.75 8.50
C PHE A 110 2.09 -3.32 9.70
N GLU A 111 2.69 -3.36 10.89
CA GLU A 111 2.01 -3.12 12.17
C GLU A 111 2.60 -1.90 12.87
N VAL A 112 1.78 -1.01 13.43
CA VAL A 112 2.24 0.17 14.18
C VAL A 112 1.29 0.47 15.33
N ASP A 113 1.83 0.74 16.51
CA ASP A 113 1.03 1.22 17.64
C ASP A 113 0.92 2.76 17.62
N GLU A 114 -0.31 3.29 17.55
CA GLU A 114 -0.57 4.72 17.44
C GLU A 114 -1.75 5.20 18.28
N LYS A 115 -1.71 6.46 18.71
CA LYS A 115 -2.86 7.11 19.34
C LYS A 115 -3.98 7.31 18.31
N LEU A 116 -5.24 7.17 18.73
CA LEU A 116 -6.43 7.39 17.88
C LEU A 116 -6.39 8.74 17.14
N ARG A 117 -5.93 9.80 17.80
CA ARG A 117 -5.80 11.14 17.19
C ARG A 117 -4.78 11.16 16.04
N THR A 118 -3.67 10.44 16.20
CA THR A 118 -2.63 10.29 15.17
C THR A 118 -3.18 9.52 13.99
N LEU A 119 -3.85 8.38 14.24
CA LEU A 119 -4.49 7.58 13.19
C LEU A 119 -5.52 8.39 12.39
N LYS A 120 -6.41 9.12 13.06
CA LYS A 120 -7.45 9.94 12.39
C LYS A 120 -6.82 10.98 11.47
N THR A 121 -5.79 11.67 11.95
CA THR A 121 -5.05 12.65 11.15
C THR A 121 -4.32 11.98 10.00
N GLY A 122 -3.69 10.83 10.26
CA GLY A 122 -2.98 10.03 9.27
C GLY A 122 -3.90 9.57 8.13
N CYS A 123 -5.10 9.10 8.44
CA CYS A 123 -6.10 8.71 7.44
C CYS A 123 -6.52 9.89 6.54
N LEU A 124 -6.63 11.10 7.07
CA LEU A 124 -6.90 12.30 6.26
C LEU A 124 -5.74 12.60 5.32
N VAL A 125 -4.50 12.52 5.81
CA VAL A 125 -3.30 12.73 4.99
C VAL A 125 -3.22 11.69 3.88
N ILE A 126 -3.47 10.42 4.17
CA ILE A 126 -3.51 9.35 3.17
C ILE A 126 -4.59 9.66 2.13
N LYS A 127 -5.82 9.99 2.53
CA LYS A 127 -6.91 10.34 1.58
C LYS A 127 -6.50 11.48 0.64
N GLN A 128 -5.93 12.55 1.19
CA GLN A 128 -5.45 13.68 0.38
C GLN A 128 -4.32 13.28 -0.57
N PHE A 129 -3.40 12.43 -0.11
CA PHE A 129 -2.30 11.92 -0.92
C PHE A 129 -2.82 11.05 -2.08
N LEU A 130 -3.73 10.12 -1.82
CA LEU A 130 -4.37 9.28 -2.84
C LEU A 130 -5.13 10.11 -3.88
N HIS A 131 -5.87 11.14 -3.43
CA HIS A 131 -6.56 12.05 -4.34
C HIS A 131 -5.60 12.76 -5.30
N LYS A 132 -4.47 13.27 -4.78
CA LYS A 132 -3.42 13.89 -5.63
C LYS A 132 -2.85 12.90 -6.63
N ILE A 133 -2.61 11.65 -6.23
CA ILE A 133 -2.08 10.62 -7.13
C ILE A 133 -3.07 10.35 -8.26
N VAL A 134 -4.36 10.15 -7.98
CA VAL A 134 -5.36 9.85 -9.00
C VAL A 134 -5.53 10.97 -10.00
N ILE A 135 -5.40 12.23 -9.59
CA ILE A 135 -5.41 13.38 -10.51
C ILE A 135 -4.27 13.26 -11.54
N VAL A 136 -3.05 12.93 -11.09
CA VAL A 136 -1.87 12.82 -11.96
C VAL A 136 -1.86 11.50 -12.74
N HIS A 137 -2.32 10.42 -12.12
CA HIS A 137 -2.28 9.04 -12.62
C HIS A 137 -3.68 8.47 -12.76
N HIS A 138 -4.45 9.03 -13.69
CA HIS A 138 -5.88 8.75 -13.90
C HIS A 138 -6.28 7.30 -14.23
N LYS A 139 -5.31 6.40 -14.41
CA LYS A 139 -5.54 4.97 -14.66
C LYS A 139 -5.40 4.11 -13.40
N ILE A 140 -4.81 4.67 -12.34
CA ILE A 140 -4.67 4.00 -11.05
C ILE A 140 -5.96 4.18 -10.26
N ARG A 141 -6.45 3.09 -9.68
CA ARG A 141 -7.60 3.09 -8.78
C ARG A 141 -7.14 2.67 -7.39
N PHE A 142 -7.70 3.32 -6.37
CA PHE A 142 -7.43 2.99 -4.97
C PHE A 142 -8.72 2.67 -4.22
N ASN A 143 -8.73 1.55 -3.50
CA ASN A 143 -9.71 1.28 -2.46
C ASN A 143 -9.04 1.55 -1.12
N PHE A 144 -9.48 2.59 -0.41
CA PHE A 144 -8.98 2.90 0.92
C PHE A 144 -9.99 2.49 1.98
N ASN A 145 -9.62 1.51 2.80
CA ASN A 145 -10.42 0.94 3.86
C ASN A 145 -9.80 1.28 5.22
N VAL A 146 -10.62 1.72 6.16
CA VAL A 146 -10.21 1.93 7.55
C VAL A 146 -11.24 1.27 8.44
N LYS A 147 -10.81 0.29 9.24
CA LYS A 147 -11.64 -0.41 10.21
C LYS A 147 -11.13 -0.09 11.61
N VAL A 148 -11.91 0.61 12.41
CA VAL A 148 -11.55 0.96 13.80
C VAL A 148 -12.56 0.30 14.74
N ASN A 149 -12.08 -0.57 15.63
CA ASN A 149 -12.93 -1.27 16.61
C ASN A 149 -14.19 -1.91 15.98
N GLY A 150 -14.06 -2.49 14.79
CA GLY A 150 -15.16 -3.13 14.06
C GLY A 150 -15.94 -2.24 13.10
N ILE A 151 -15.82 -0.91 13.19
CA ILE A 151 -16.50 0.03 12.28
C ILE A 151 -15.66 0.22 11.02
N LEU A 152 -16.19 -0.17 9.86
CA LEU A 152 -15.53 -0.06 8.56
C LEU A 152 -15.95 1.22 7.82
N SER A 153 -14.95 1.95 7.30
CA SER A 153 -15.11 3.05 6.36
C SER A 153 -14.32 2.76 5.09
N THR A 154 -14.98 2.82 3.94
CA THR A 154 -14.35 2.61 2.62
C THR A 154 -14.49 3.86 1.76
N VAL A 155 -13.43 4.22 1.05
CA VAL A 155 -13.42 5.30 0.04
C VAL A 155 -12.71 4.80 -1.20
N ILE A 156 -13.36 4.95 -2.36
CA ILE A 156 -12.81 4.56 -3.65
C ILE A 156 -12.34 5.81 -4.39
N PHE A 157 -11.13 5.78 -4.93
CA PHE A 157 -10.54 6.85 -5.73
C PHE A 157 -10.22 6.34 -7.14
N GLY A 158 -10.43 7.19 -8.15
CA GLY A 158 -10.10 6.89 -9.54
C GLY A 158 -11.16 6.15 -10.32
N ASP A 159 -12.36 5.96 -9.75
CA ASP A 159 -13.49 5.43 -10.49
C ASP A 159 -14.06 6.52 -11.40
N ARG A 160 -13.81 6.42 -12.70
CA ARG A 160 -14.50 7.24 -13.68
C ARG A 160 -15.89 6.65 -13.87
N LYS A 161 -16.92 7.33 -13.35
CA LYS A 161 -18.22 7.31 -14.04
C LYS A 161 -17.97 7.87 -15.45
N ARG A 162 -17.93 6.99 -16.45
CA ARG A 162 -18.12 7.34 -17.85
C ARG A 162 -19.45 6.76 -18.28
#